data_AF-A0A1G1JQA7-F1
#
_entry.id   AF-A0A1G1JQA7-F1
#
_cell.length_a   1.000
_cell.length_b   1.000
_cell.length_c   1.000
_cell.angle_alpha   90.00
_cell.angle_beta   90.00
_cell.angle_gamma   90.00
#
_symmetry.space_group_name_H-M   'P 1'
#
loop_
_entity.id
_entity.type
_entity.pdbx_description
1 polymer ?
#
loop_
_entity_poly.entity_id
_entity_poly.type
_entity_poly.pdbx_seq_one_letter_code
_entity_poly.pdbx_strand_id
1 'polypeptide(L)'
;MKFFKLPQQLVSLFILFFIIIVVFIIARRIFVPATFGVYGHYRASAIDTVKEQKINYAGAKACYECHDDIFETKSKSYHKDVSCEVCHGPSAKHVESGGDFAPEIPRQRDFCPVCHGYNPSRPTGFPQVIVAQHNPGKACISCHKPHDPTPPHTPESCSACHREIFSRKMVSHHYSLACTTCHTVPDEHLANPRLNQVGKPAAKEVCGQCHDKAAESDKEIPRVDIQTHGGRYLCWDCHYPHDPEVKT
;
A
#
# COMPACT_ATOMS: atom_id res chain seq x y z
N MET A 1 -65.07 -5.29 35.01
CA MET A 1 -63.72 -4.89 34.54
C MET A 1 -63.85 -4.32 33.14
N LYS A 2 -63.59 -3.02 32.94
CA LYS A 2 -63.61 -2.41 31.59
C LYS A 2 -62.39 -2.94 30.82
N PHE A 3 -62.62 -3.76 29.80
CA PHE A 3 -61.57 -4.11 28.84
C PHE A 3 -61.23 -2.84 28.05
N PHE A 4 -60.05 -2.27 28.28
CA PHE A 4 -59.53 -1.21 27.43
C PHE A 4 -59.41 -1.76 26.00
N LYS A 5 -60.15 -1.18 25.04
CA LYS A 5 -59.96 -1.50 23.62
C LYS A 5 -58.60 -0.95 23.21
N LEU A 6 -57.65 -1.85 22.94
CA LEU A 6 -56.34 -1.47 22.42
C LEU A 6 -56.53 -0.73 21.07
N PRO A 7 -55.87 0.42 20.87
CA PRO A 7 -55.81 1.07 19.58
C PRO A 7 -55.34 0.09 18.49
N GLN A 8 -56.00 0.09 17.34
CA GLN A 8 -55.67 -0.79 16.21
C GLN A 8 -54.21 -0.67 15.78
N GLN A 9 -53.62 0.52 15.89
CA GLN A 9 -52.23 0.80 15.59
C GLN A 9 -51.28 -0.02 16.48
N LEU A 10 -51.61 -0.19 17.77
CA LEU A 10 -50.81 -1.00 18.69
C LEU A 10 -50.89 -2.48 18.34
N VAL A 11 -52.05 -2.97 17.89
CA VAL A 11 -52.24 -4.36 17.47
C VAL A 11 -51.42 -4.64 16.20
N SER A 12 -51.49 -3.78 15.20
CA SER A 12 -50.71 -3.92 13.96
C SER A 12 -49.20 -3.89 14.20
N LEU A 13 -48.72 -2.97 15.06
CA LEU A 13 -47.32 -2.90 15.44
C LEU A 13 -46.88 -4.16 16.18
N PHE A 14 -47.68 -4.65 17.12
CA PHE A 14 -47.37 -5.86 17.87
C PHE A 14 -47.21 -7.09 16.97
N ILE A 15 -48.12 -7.27 15.99
CA ILE A 15 -48.02 -8.37 15.03
C ILE A 15 -46.75 -8.27 14.19
N LEU A 16 -46.41 -7.07 13.70
CA LEU A 16 -45.19 -6.86 12.91
C LEU A 16 -43.94 -7.20 13.72
N PHE A 17 -43.82 -6.66 14.95
CA PHE A 17 -42.69 -6.96 15.83
C PHE A 17 -42.62 -8.45 16.17
N PHE A 18 -43.76 -9.10 16.42
CA PHE A 18 -43.81 -10.52 16.67
C PHE A 18 -43.25 -11.32 15.50
N ILE A 19 -43.68 -11.02 14.26
CA ILE A 19 -43.15 -11.67 13.05
C ILE A 19 -41.63 -11.45 12.94
N ILE A 20 -41.16 -10.20 13.11
CA ILE A 20 -39.72 -9.89 13.05
C ILE A 20 -38.94 -10.67 14.10
N ILE A 21 -39.42 -10.74 15.34
CA ILE A 21 -38.78 -11.48 16.43
C ILE A 21 -38.74 -12.97 16.12
N VAL A 22 -39.83 -13.56 15.63
CA VAL A 22 -39.88 -14.98 15.25
C VAL A 22 -38.89 -15.28 14.13
N VAL A 23 -38.88 -14.46 13.08
CA VAL A 23 -37.91 -14.57 11.97
C VAL A 23 -36.48 -14.44 12.49
N PHE A 24 -36.22 -13.48 13.38
CA PHE A 24 -34.89 -13.28 13.98
C PHE A 24 -34.44 -14.48 14.82
N ILE A 25 -35.33 -15.07 15.62
CA ILE A 25 -35.01 -16.25 16.43
C ILE A 25 -34.67 -17.44 15.52
N ILE A 26 -35.47 -17.66 14.47
CA ILE A 26 -35.22 -18.72 13.49
C ILE A 26 -33.88 -18.49 12.78
N ALA A 27 -33.64 -17.28 12.27
CA ALA A 27 -32.38 -16.92 11.63
C ALA A 27 -31.19 -17.14 12.56
N ARG A 28 -31.29 -16.71 13.83
CA ARG A 28 -30.25 -16.92 14.83
C ARG A 28 -29.97 -18.41 15.06
N ARG A 29 -31.00 -19.25 15.12
CA ARG A 29 -30.83 -20.71 15.30
C ARG A 29 -30.13 -21.38 14.11
N ILE A 30 -30.31 -20.86 12.90
CA ILE A 30 -29.69 -21.41 11.67
C ILE A 30 -28.25 -20.90 11.52
N PHE A 31 -28.02 -19.60 11.73
CA PHE A 31 -26.74 -18.96 11.41
C PHE A 31 -25.73 -18.92 12.56
N VAL A 32 -26.15 -19.08 13.82
CA VAL A 32 -25.21 -19.12 14.95
C VAL A 32 -24.78 -20.57 15.20
N PRO A 33 -23.50 -20.91 14.98
CA PRO A 33 -23.00 -22.26 15.22
C PRO A 33 -23.21 -22.68 16.68
N ALA A 34 -23.47 -23.97 16.91
CA ALA A 34 -23.69 -24.52 18.27
C ALA A 34 -22.55 -24.20 19.25
N THR A 35 -21.31 -24.11 18.74
CA THR A 35 -20.11 -23.84 19.55
C THR A 35 -19.70 -22.36 19.52
N PHE A 36 -20.55 -21.45 19.05
CA PHE A 36 -20.25 -20.02 19.04
C PHE A 36 -20.26 -19.45 20.46
N GLY A 37 -19.28 -18.63 20.81
CA GLY A 37 -19.26 -17.95 22.13
C GLY A 37 -18.54 -18.72 23.24
N VAL A 38 -18.20 -20.00 23.05
CA VAL A 38 -17.60 -20.84 24.11
C VAL A 38 -16.24 -20.31 24.57
N TYR A 39 -15.41 -19.83 23.65
CA TYR A 39 -14.06 -19.29 23.93
C TYR A 39 -13.87 -17.83 23.49
N GLY A 40 -14.96 -17.14 23.12
CA GLY A 40 -14.93 -15.80 22.55
C GLY A 40 -15.89 -15.64 21.37
N HIS A 41 -15.84 -14.51 20.67
CA HIS A 41 -16.76 -14.15 19.58
C HIS A 41 -16.45 -14.89 18.25
N TYR A 42 -16.34 -16.21 18.31
CA TYR A 42 -16.10 -17.09 17.17
C TYR A 42 -16.63 -18.50 17.45
N ARG A 43 -16.66 -19.34 16.41
CA ARG A 43 -17.05 -20.75 16.49
C ARG A 43 -15.91 -21.57 17.12
N ALA A 44 -16.07 -22.10 18.33
CA ALA A 44 -15.01 -22.86 18.99
C ALA A 44 -14.53 -24.09 18.20
N SER A 45 -15.43 -24.84 17.55
CA SER A 45 -15.07 -25.95 16.66
C SER A 45 -14.24 -25.54 15.43
N ALA A 46 -14.07 -24.24 15.15
CA ALA A 46 -13.17 -23.79 14.08
C ALA A 46 -11.70 -24.08 14.42
N ILE A 47 -11.34 -24.17 15.70
CA ILE A 47 -9.98 -24.52 16.13
C ILE A 47 -9.62 -25.92 15.61
N ASP A 48 -10.49 -26.90 15.84
CA ASP A 48 -10.26 -28.27 15.40
C ASP A 48 -10.33 -28.37 13.87
N THR A 49 -11.28 -27.67 13.24
CA THR A 49 -11.33 -27.58 11.76
C THR A 49 -10.02 -27.05 11.16
N VAL A 50 -9.40 -26.04 11.77
CA VAL A 50 -8.13 -25.47 11.29
C VAL A 50 -6.96 -26.42 11.58
N LYS A 51 -6.93 -27.07 12.75
CA LYS A 51 -5.91 -28.07 13.09
C LYS A 51 -5.92 -29.29 12.16
N GLU A 52 -7.08 -29.68 11.67
CA GLU A 52 -7.24 -30.80 10.73
C GLU A 52 -6.80 -30.45 9.30
N GLN A 53 -6.54 -29.18 8.99
CA GLN A 53 -6.07 -28.80 7.66
C GLN A 53 -4.67 -29.37 7.40
N LYS A 54 -4.51 -29.95 6.22
CA LYS A 54 -3.20 -30.42 5.77
C LYS A 54 -2.23 -29.24 5.61
N ILE A 55 -1.08 -29.32 6.28
CA ILE A 55 0.01 -28.38 6.11
C ILE A 55 0.60 -28.58 4.70
N ASN A 56 0.58 -27.53 3.89
CA ASN A 56 1.21 -27.53 2.57
C ASN A 56 2.44 -26.62 2.50
N TYR A 57 2.54 -25.66 3.43
CA TYR A 57 3.64 -24.71 3.55
C TYR A 57 4.78 -25.34 4.36
N ALA A 58 5.98 -25.32 3.82
CA ALA A 58 7.20 -25.79 4.47
C ALA A 58 7.60 -24.91 5.66
N GLY A 59 7.28 -23.61 5.58
CA GLY A 59 7.76 -22.59 6.50
C GLY A 59 9.19 -22.16 6.19
N ALA A 60 9.45 -20.86 6.34
CA ALA A 60 10.73 -20.25 5.98
C ALA A 60 11.96 -20.88 6.67
N LYS A 61 11.78 -21.48 7.86
CA LYS A 61 12.86 -22.15 8.60
C LYS A 61 13.43 -23.35 7.88
N ALA A 62 12.56 -24.21 7.35
CA ALA A 62 13.00 -25.39 6.64
C ALA A 62 13.84 -25.04 5.39
N CYS A 63 13.57 -23.89 4.77
CA CYS A 63 14.31 -23.44 3.59
C CYS A 63 15.78 -23.11 3.91
N TYR A 64 16.05 -22.34 4.98
CA TYR A 64 17.43 -21.89 5.27
C TYR A 64 18.29 -22.95 5.99
N GLU A 65 17.71 -24.06 6.43
CA GLU A 65 18.47 -25.21 6.92
C GLU A 65 19.22 -25.94 5.78
N CYS A 66 18.73 -25.85 4.53
CA CYS A 66 19.36 -26.46 3.34
C CYS A 66 19.89 -25.43 2.33
N HIS A 67 19.37 -24.21 2.30
CA HIS A 67 19.74 -23.13 1.37
C HIS A 67 20.28 -21.90 2.12
N ASP A 68 21.33 -22.10 2.92
CA ASP A 68 21.95 -21.07 3.75
C ASP A 68 22.61 -19.96 2.90
N ASP A 69 23.29 -20.30 1.82
CA ASP A 69 23.92 -19.39 0.88
C ASP A 69 22.93 -18.38 0.23
N ILE A 70 21.78 -18.90 -0.22
CA ILE A 70 20.69 -18.10 -0.78
C ILE A 70 20.08 -17.23 0.31
N PHE A 71 19.89 -17.79 1.50
CA PHE A 71 19.34 -17.06 2.64
C PHE A 71 20.26 -15.90 3.08
N GLU A 72 21.56 -16.11 3.13
CA GLU A 72 22.54 -15.06 3.46
C GLU A 72 22.48 -13.90 2.47
N THR A 73 22.34 -14.21 1.17
CA THR A 73 22.19 -13.20 0.12
C THR A 73 20.87 -12.42 0.31
N LYS A 74 19.75 -13.16 0.42
CA LYS A 74 18.42 -12.56 0.50
C LYS A 74 18.21 -11.76 1.77
N SER A 75 18.71 -12.22 2.92
CA SER A 75 18.55 -11.58 4.23
C SER A 75 19.18 -10.18 4.29
N LYS A 76 20.19 -9.92 3.45
CA LYS A 76 20.86 -8.63 3.30
C LYS A 76 20.25 -7.74 2.20
N SER A 77 19.28 -8.27 1.45
CA SER A 77 18.68 -7.61 0.29
C SER A 77 17.36 -6.90 0.60
N TYR A 78 16.80 -6.18 -0.39
CA TYR A 78 15.47 -5.57 -0.25
C TYR A 78 14.29 -6.56 -0.17
N HIS A 79 14.49 -7.83 -0.53
CA HIS A 79 13.49 -8.90 -0.36
C HIS A 79 13.65 -9.70 0.93
N LYS A 80 14.49 -9.26 1.88
CA LYS A 80 14.74 -9.96 3.13
C LYS A 80 13.47 -10.35 3.89
N ASP A 81 12.44 -9.51 3.88
CA ASP A 81 11.18 -9.71 4.62
C ASP A 81 10.10 -10.49 3.83
N VAL A 82 10.38 -10.88 2.58
CA VAL A 82 9.46 -11.69 1.75
C VAL A 82 9.73 -13.18 1.99
N SER A 83 8.76 -13.98 2.41
CA SER A 83 8.99 -15.43 2.58
C SER A 83 9.37 -16.10 1.24
N CYS A 84 10.23 -17.12 1.26
CA CYS A 84 10.58 -17.92 0.08
C CYS A 84 9.32 -18.43 -0.63
N GLU A 85 8.33 -18.85 0.17
CA GLU A 85 7.07 -19.44 -0.29
C GLU A 85 6.15 -18.44 -0.99
N VAL A 86 6.36 -17.13 -0.80
CA VAL A 86 5.61 -16.11 -1.53
C VAL A 86 5.89 -16.23 -3.01
N CYS A 87 7.14 -16.50 -3.41
CA CYS A 87 7.53 -16.66 -4.81
C CYS A 87 7.55 -18.13 -5.23
N HIS A 88 8.06 -19.01 -4.38
CA HIS A 88 8.33 -20.41 -4.71
C HIS A 88 7.17 -21.36 -4.41
N GLY A 89 6.07 -20.81 -3.90
CA GLY A 89 4.93 -21.59 -3.46
C GLY A 89 5.21 -22.38 -2.18
N PRO A 90 4.22 -23.16 -1.73
CA PRO A 90 4.17 -23.68 -0.37
C PRO A 90 5.25 -24.75 -0.08
N SER A 91 5.69 -25.52 -1.08
CA SER A 91 6.93 -26.34 -1.02
C SER A 91 7.07 -27.37 0.11
N ALA A 92 6.03 -27.75 0.88
CA ALA A 92 6.17 -28.79 1.91
C ALA A 92 6.66 -30.13 1.35
N LYS A 93 6.15 -30.55 0.18
CA LYS A 93 6.60 -31.80 -0.46
C LYS A 93 8.08 -31.79 -0.84
N HIS A 94 8.63 -30.62 -1.21
CA HIS A 94 10.05 -30.46 -1.51
C HIS A 94 10.88 -30.79 -0.27
N VAL A 95 10.51 -30.20 0.87
CA VAL A 95 11.18 -30.44 2.16
C VAL A 95 10.99 -31.88 2.64
N GLU A 96 9.76 -32.40 2.62
CA GLU A 96 9.43 -33.76 3.11
C GLU A 96 10.17 -34.86 2.33
N SER A 97 10.42 -34.65 1.04
CA SER A 97 11.16 -35.60 0.20
C SER A 97 12.68 -35.41 0.24
N GLY A 98 13.18 -34.34 0.89
CA GLY A 98 14.60 -34.00 0.84
C GLY A 98 15.08 -33.50 -0.53
N GLY A 99 14.17 -33.06 -1.40
CA GLY A 99 14.52 -32.41 -2.67
C GLY A 99 13.97 -33.05 -3.95
N ASP A 100 13.31 -34.21 -3.88
CA ASP A 100 12.80 -34.93 -5.06
C ASP A 100 11.77 -34.11 -5.85
N PHE A 101 11.03 -33.22 -5.17
CA PHE A 101 10.09 -32.30 -5.80
C PHE A 101 10.70 -30.91 -5.89
N ALA A 102 10.88 -30.37 -7.09
CA ALA A 102 11.32 -28.98 -7.24
C ALA A 102 10.21 -27.99 -6.84
N PRO A 103 10.54 -26.92 -6.10
CA PRO A 103 9.60 -25.84 -5.84
C PRO A 103 9.25 -25.09 -7.13
N GLU A 104 8.14 -24.35 -7.12
CA GLU A 104 7.80 -23.46 -8.22
C GLU A 104 8.88 -22.36 -8.32
N ILE A 105 9.27 -21.96 -9.53
CA ILE A 105 10.20 -20.86 -9.72
C ILE A 105 9.56 -19.89 -10.70
N PRO A 106 9.09 -18.70 -10.26
CA PRO A 106 8.42 -17.75 -11.11
C PRO A 106 9.45 -17.10 -12.04
N ARG A 107 9.59 -17.67 -13.24
CA ARG A 107 10.49 -17.15 -14.30
C ARG A 107 9.79 -16.22 -15.26
N GLN A 108 8.45 -16.26 -15.26
CA GLN A 108 7.63 -15.46 -16.14
C GLN A 108 7.50 -14.02 -15.64
N ARG A 109 7.19 -13.11 -16.56
CA ARG A 109 7.12 -11.67 -16.30
C ARG A 109 5.91 -11.25 -15.47
N ASP A 110 4.88 -12.07 -15.43
CA ASP A 110 3.58 -11.82 -14.80
C ASP A 110 3.60 -11.85 -13.27
N PHE A 111 4.55 -12.58 -12.67
CA PHE A 111 4.58 -12.75 -11.23
C PHE A 111 5.06 -11.50 -10.46
N CYS A 112 6.19 -10.92 -10.83
CA CYS A 112 6.76 -9.75 -10.12
C CYS A 112 5.79 -8.53 -10.08
N PRO A 113 5.03 -8.23 -11.15
CA PRO A 113 4.03 -7.16 -11.16
C PRO A 113 2.90 -7.29 -10.13
N VAL A 114 2.66 -8.46 -9.55
CA VAL A 114 1.68 -8.59 -8.44
C VAL A 114 2.04 -7.63 -7.30
N CYS A 115 3.33 -7.47 -7.05
CA CYS A 115 3.85 -6.50 -6.08
C CYS A 115 4.31 -5.22 -6.76
N HIS A 116 5.14 -5.32 -7.81
CA HIS A 116 5.85 -4.19 -8.43
C HIS A 116 5.09 -3.50 -9.57
N GLY A 117 3.88 -3.94 -9.91
CA GLY A 117 3.02 -3.21 -10.84
C GLY A 117 2.56 -1.90 -10.21
N TYR A 118 2.51 -0.84 -11.00
CA TYR A 118 2.04 0.45 -10.52
C TYR A 118 0.62 0.36 -9.94
N ASN A 119 0.49 0.76 -8.68
CA ASN A 119 -0.75 0.87 -7.94
C ASN A 119 -0.69 2.14 -7.06
N PRO A 120 -1.59 3.11 -7.23
CA PRO A 120 -1.58 4.37 -6.49
C PRO A 120 -1.78 4.19 -4.98
N SER A 121 -2.32 3.07 -4.52
CA SER A 121 -2.47 2.76 -3.09
C SER A 121 -1.19 2.24 -2.43
N ARG A 122 -0.12 2.00 -3.20
CA ARG A 122 1.17 1.60 -2.62
C ARG A 122 1.89 2.80 -2.01
N PRO A 123 2.64 2.60 -0.90
CA PRO A 123 3.40 3.67 -0.30
C PRO A 123 4.35 4.35 -1.30
N THR A 124 4.48 5.66 -1.19
CA THR A 124 5.49 6.42 -1.94
C THR A 124 6.89 5.86 -1.65
N GLY A 125 7.72 5.73 -2.70
CA GLY A 125 9.05 5.13 -2.59
C GLY A 125 9.09 3.60 -2.60
N PHE A 126 7.93 2.92 -2.64
CA PHE A 126 7.91 1.49 -2.97
C PHE A 126 8.25 1.29 -4.46
N PRO A 127 9.23 0.44 -4.83
CA PRO A 127 9.63 0.25 -6.22
C PRO A 127 8.48 -0.27 -7.08
N GLN A 128 8.03 0.52 -8.04
CA GLN A 128 6.94 0.19 -8.95
C GLN A 128 7.29 0.53 -10.39
N VAL A 129 6.75 -0.26 -11.32
CA VAL A 129 6.93 -0.07 -12.75
C VAL A 129 5.58 -0.13 -13.46
N ILE A 130 5.46 0.62 -14.55
CA ILE A 130 4.40 0.40 -15.54
C ILE A 130 4.89 -0.74 -16.43
N VAL A 131 4.34 -1.93 -16.23
CA VAL A 131 4.80 -3.17 -16.88
C VAL A 131 4.78 -3.06 -18.41
N ALA A 132 3.82 -2.31 -18.98
CA ALA A 132 3.74 -2.09 -20.42
C ALA A 132 4.89 -1.22 -20.99
N GLN A 133 5.51 -0.37 -20.16
CA GLN A 133 6.54 0.59 -20.58
C GLN A 133 7.96 0.13 -20.19
N HIS A 134 8.09 -0.63 -19.10
CA HIS A 134 9.40 -1.02 -18.57
C HIS A 134 9.93 -2.29 -19.23
N ASN A 135 10.63 -2.19 -20.37
CA ASN A 135 11.21 -3.32 -21.09
C ASN A 135 10.17 -4.39 -21.49
N PRO A 136 9.16 -4.06 -22.32
CA PRO A 136 8.09 -4.99 -22.70
C PRO A 136 8.64 -6.26 -23.35
N GLY A 137 8.01 -7.40 -23.03
CA GLY A 137 8.38 -8.71 -23.59
C GLY A 137 9.59 -9.40 -22.96
N LYS A 138 10.42 -8.71 -22.15
CA LYS A 138 11.56 -9.32 -21.44
C LYS A 138 11.17 -9.83 -20.07
N ALA A 139 11.65 -10.99 -19.64
CA ALA A 139 11.44 -11.45 -18.26
C ALA A 139 12.17 -10.53 -17.27
N CYS A 140 11.55 -10.21 -16.13
CA CYS A 140 12.14 -9.34 -15.10
C CYS A 140 13.52 -9.85 -14.65
N ILE A 141 13.63 -11.19 -14.52
CA ILE A 141 14.84 -11.88 -14.07
C ILE A 141 16.02 -11.78 -15.04
N SER A 142 15.81 -11.33 -16.28
CA SER A 142 16.90 -11.12 -17.25
C SER A 142 17.79 -9.93 -16.88
N CYS A 143 17.26 -8.99 -16.09
CA CYS A 143 17.99 -7.82 -15.60
C CYS A 143 18.07 -7.76 -14.07
N HIS A 144 17.07 -8.31 -13.36
CA HIS A 144 16.99 -8.25 -11.89
C HIS A 144 17.25 -9.62 -11.25
N LYS A 145 17.94 -9.65 -10.11
CA LYS A 145 18.14 -10.87 -9.32
C LYS A 145 17.12 -10.93 -8.18
N PRO A 146 16.13 -11.86 -8.16
CA PRO A 146 15.07 -11.82 -7.14
C PRO A 146 15.54 -11.99 -5.70
N HIS A 147 16.67 -12.67 -5.46
CA HIS A 147 17.28 -12.83 -4.13
C HIS A 147 18.23 -11.68 -3.76
N ASP A 148 18.51 -10.77 -4.69
CA ASP A 148 19.24 -9.53 -4.47
C ASP A 148 18.71 -8.48 -5.45
N PRO A 149 17.49 -7.95 -5.23
CA PRO A 149 16.80 -7.11 -6.20
C PRO A 149 17.32 -5.67 -6.18
N THR A 150 18.62 -5.49 -5.94
CA THR A 150 19.28 -4.20 -6.05
C THR A 150 19.16 -3.72 -7.49
N PRO A 151 18.61 -2.51 -7.73
CA PRO A 151 18.51 -1.96 -9.07
C PRO A 151 19.90 -1.88 -9.72
N PRO A 152 20.06 -2.24 -11.00
CA PRO A 152 21.35 -2.17 -11.69
C PRO A 152 21.88 -0.74 -11.80
N HIS A 153 20.98 0.25 -11.74
CA HIS A 153 21.28 1.67 -11.75
C HIS A 153 20.44 2.36 -10.69
N THR A 154 21.02 3.37 -10.03
CA THR A 154 20.26 4.29 -9.19
C THR A 154 19.23 5.03 -10.05
N PRO A 155 17.97 5.17 -9.59
CA PRO A 155 16.99 5.92 -10.34
C PRO A 155 17.44 7.36 -10.59
N GLU A 156 17.45 7.78 -11.86
CA GLU A 156 17.90 9.12 -12.27
C GLU A 156 16.78 10.17 -12.16
N SER A 157 15.53 9.75 -11.90
CA SER A 157 14.38 10.64 -11.81
C SER A 157 13.58 10.46 -10.52
N CYS A 158 13.08 11.57 -9.99
CA CYS A 158 12.18 11.58 -8.83
C CYS A 158 10.90 10.76 -9.11
N SER A 159 10.43 10.76 -10.36
CA SER A 159 9.21 10.08 -10.79
C SER A 159 9.31 8.56 -10.79
N ALA A 160 10.52 8.00 -10.71
CA ALA A 160 10.73 6.57 -10.54
C ALA A 160 10.17 6.06 -9.19
N CYS A 161 10.25 6.89 -8.13
CA CYS A 161 9.80 6.54 -6.77
C CYS A 161 8.56 7.32 -6.33
N HIS A 162 8.43 8.58 -6.79
CA HIS A 162 7.34 9.50 -6.45
C HIS A 162 6.33 9.63 -7.60
N ARG A 163 6.04 8.53 -8.29
CA ARG A 163 5.23 8.53 -9.52
C ARG A 163 3.86 9.18 -9.33
N GLU A 164 3.20 8.93 -8.21
CA GLU A 164 1.90 9.53 -7.91
C GLU A 164 1.99 11.07 -7.82
N ILE A 165 2.97 11.59 -7.06
CA ILE A 165 3.22 13.03 -6.92
C ILE A 165 3.56 13.63 -8.29
N PHE A 166 4.41 12.96 -9.07
CA PHE A 166 4.74 13.38 -10.42
C PHE A 166 3.50 13.45 -11.31
N SER A 167 2.66 12.42 -11.33
CA SER A 167 1.44 12.38 -12.13
C SER A 167 0.46 13.51 -11.77
N ARG A 168 0.32 13.84 -10.47
CA ARG A 168 -0.52 14.99 -10.05
C ARG A 168 0.10 16.32 -10.50
N LYS A 169 1.41 16.50 -10.28
CA LYS A 169 2.13 17.71 -10.69
C LYS A 169 2.06 17.95 -12.21
N MET A 170 2.04 16.88 -13.02
CA MET A 170 1.96 16.99 -14.48
C MET A 170 0.69 17.67 -14.99
N VAL A 171 -0.37 17.72 -14.18
CA VAL A 171 -1.60 18.44 -14.51
C VAL A 171 -1.76 19.75 -13.70
N SER A 172 -0.78 20.10 -12.86
CA SER A 172 -0.81 21.33 -12.07
C SER A 172 -0.18 22.52 -12.78
N HIS A 173 -0.40 23.72 -12.22
CA HIS A 173 0.24 24.94 -12.70
C HIS A 173 1.78 24.93 -12.57
N HIS A 174 2.34 24.00 -11.79
CA HIS A 174 3.79 23.85 -11.61
C HIS A 174 4.39 22.74 -12.48
N TYR A 175 3.65 22.19 -13.46
CA TYR A 175 4.08 21.03 -14.25
C TYR A 175 5.47 21.20 -14.89
N SER A 176 5.81 22.41 -15.33
CA SER A 176 7.07 22.74 -16.02
C SER A 176 8.29 22.84 -15.10
N LEU A 177 8.10 23.01 -13.79
CA LEU A 177 9.21 23.18 -12.84
C LEU A 177 9.91 21.85 -12.52
N ALA A 178 11.22 21.87 -12.26
CA ALA A 178 11.89 20.68 -11.74
C ALA A 178 11.49 20.44 -10.28
N CYS A 179 11.52 19.19 -9.81
CA CYS A 179 11.27 18.88 -8.39
C CYS A 179 12.26 19.61 -7.47
N THR A 180 13.51 19.73 -7.93
CA THR A 180 14.62 20.38 -7.22
C THR A 180 14.51 21.91 -7.17
N THR A 181 13.58 22.51 -7.93
CA THR A 181 13.27 23.94 -7.79
C THR A 181 12.72 24.26 -6.40
N CYS A 182 11.94 23.35 -5.82
CA CYS A 182 11.34 23.56 -4.49
C CYS A 182 11.98 22.68 -3.41
N HIS A 183 12.46 21.49 -3.75
CA HIS A 183 13.02 20.54 -2.80
C HIS A 183 14.54 20.48 -2.88
N THR A 184 15.20 20.59 -1.72
CA THR A 184 16.63 20.25 -1.59
C THR A 184 16.75 18.76 -1.33
N VAL A 185 17.34 18.04 -2.28
CA VAL A 185 17.45 16.57 -2.26
C VAL A 185 18.93 16.20 -2.26
N PRO A 186 19.44 15.50 -1.23
CA PRO A 186 20.80 14.97 -1.26
C PRO A 186 20.86 13.74 -2.19
N ASP A 187 21.99 13.51 -2.86
CA ASP A 187 22.15 12.39 -3.81
C ASP A 187 21.92 11.03 -3.13
N GLU A 188 22.25 10.92 -1.84
CA GLU A 188 22.05 9.73 -1.03
C GLU A 188 20.56 9.37 -0.84
N HIS A 189 19.64 10.29 -1.09
CA HIS A 189 18.20 10.02 -1.10
C HIS A 189 17.81 9.05 -2.22
N LEU A 190 18.43 9.15 -3.40
CA LEU A 190 18.11 8.29 -4.54
C LEU A 190 18.54 6.84 -4.32
N ALA A 191 19.62 6.64 -3.56
CA ALA A 191 20.11 5.32 -3.19
C ALA A 191 19.39 4.76 -1.95
N ASN A 192 19.20 5.58 -0.91
CA ASN A 192 18.70 5.15 0.40
C ASN A 192 17.64 6.12 0.96
N PRO A 193 16.44 6.19 0.35
CA PRO A 193 15.43 7.22 0.67
C PRO A 193 14.87 7.10 2.09
N ARG A 194 14.92 5.91 2.70
CA ARG A 194 14.47 5.68 4.08
C ARG A 194 15.42 6.28 5.12
N LEU A 195 16.72 6.28 4.83
CA LEU A 195 17.75 6.84 5.72
C LEU A 195 17.95 8.33 5.47
N ASN A 196 17.78 8.78 4.22
CA ASN A 196 17.99 10.17 3.80
C ASN A 196 16.65 10.78 3.39
N GLN A 197 15.79 11.09 4.35
CA GLN A 197 14.45 11.60 4.05
C GLN A 197 14.49 13.04 3.55
N VAL A 198 13.68 13.33 2.53
CA VAL A 198 13.47 14.69 2.03
C VAL A 198 12.12 15.19 2.53
N GLY A 199 12.14 16.34 3.20
CA GLY A 199 10.95 17.01 3.72
C GLY A 199 10.31 17.98 2.74
N LYS A 200 9.18 18.56 3.19
CA LYS A 200 8.57 19.73 2.54
C LYS A 200 9.47 20.97 2.76
N PRO A 201 9.40 21.98 1.88
CA PRO A 201 10.13 23.23 2.08
C PRO A 201 9.76 23.87 3.43
N ALA A 202 10.77 24.21 4.24
CA ALA A 202 10.56 24.77 5.59
C ALA A 202 10.46 26.31 5.60
N ALA A 203 10.64 26.95 4.45
CA ALA A 203 10.82 28.39 4.30
C ALA A 203 9.83 28.94 3.25
N LYS A 204 9.16 30.05 3.55
CA LYS A 204 8.20 30.69 2.64
C LYS A 204 8.89 31.29 1.41
N GLU A 205 10.17 31.63 1.58
CA GLU A 205 11.04 32.24 0.58
C GLU A 205 11.18 31.35 -0.67
N VAL A 206 11.11 30.02 -0.52
CA VAL A 206 11.14 29.07 -1.65
C VAL A 206 9.96 29.32 -2.60
N CYS A 207 8.77 29.58 -2.06
CA CYS A 207 7.60 29.94 -2.86
C CYS A 207 7.68 31.42 -3.31
N GLY A 208 8.20 32.27 -2.42
CA GLY A 208 8.37 33.71 -2.63
C GLY A 208 9.27 34.07 -3.82
N GLN A 209 10.22 33.21 -4.19
CA GLN A 209 11.03 33.37 -5.42
C GLN A 209 10.18 33.65 -6.66
N CYS A 210 8.96 33.10 -6.72
CA CYS A 210 8.03 33.31 -7.82
C CYS A 210 6.72 33.99 -7.41
N HIS A 211 6.31 33.89 -6.15
CA HIS A 211 5.00 34.34 -5.69
C HIS A 211 5.05 35.59 -4.81
N ASP A 212 6.22 36.11 -4.45
CA ASP A 212 6.30 37.36 -3.70
C ASP A 212 5.89 38.56 -4.57
N LYS A 213 5.36 39.61 -3.94
CA LYS A 213 5.05 40.89 -4.60
C LYS A 213 6.25 41.48 -5.34
N ALA A 214 7.46 41.30 -4.82
CA ALA A 214 8.69 41.82 -5.40
C ALA A 214 9.43 40.82 -6.29
N ALA A 215 8.92 39.60 -6.49
CA ALA A 215 9.63 38.60 -7.30
C ALA A 215 9.61 38.93 -8.80
N GLU A 216 10.72 38.65 -9.49
CA GLU A 216 10.94 38.96 -10.90
C GLU A 216 10.38 37.93 -11.90
N SER A 217 9.71 36.88 -11.40
CA SER A 217 9.05 35.88 -12.24
C SER A 217 7.91 36.50 -13.09
N ASP A 218 7.29 35.70 -13.96
CA ASP A 218 6.20 36.16 -14.83
C ASP A 218 5.08 36.86 -14.04
N LYS A 219 4.54 37.96 -14.59
CA LYS A 219 3.48 38.76 -13.98
C LYS A 219 2.13 38.03 -13.94
N GLU A 220 1.94 37.02 -14.80
CA GLU A 220 0.74 36.17 -14.77
C GLU A 220 0.72 35.21 -13.57
N ILE A 221 1.86 35.01 -12.90
CA ILE A 221 1.94 34.19 -11.69
C ILE A 221 1.28 34.93 -10.51
N PRO A 222 0.33 34.31 -9.78
CA PRO A 222 -0.34 34.94 -8.64
C PRO A 222 0.65 35.42 -7.57
N ARG A 223 0.51 36.68 -7.12
CA ARG A 223 1.40 37.30 -6.13
C ARG A 223 0.75 37.50 -4.78
N VAL A 224 1.51 37.26 -3.73
CA VAL A 224 1.17 37.51 -2.34
C VAL A 224 2.34 38.19 -1.64
N ASP A 225 2.05 38.86 -0.54
CA ASP A 225 3.08 39.33 0.37
C ASP A 225 3.43 38.18 1.32
N ILE A 226 4.60 37.58 1.16
CA ILE A 226 4.96 36.37 1.93
C ILE A 226 5.13 36.64 3.43
N GLN A 227 5.33 37.91 3.82
CA GLN A 227 5.48 38.31 5.22
C GLN A 227 4.13 38.34 5.93
N THR A 228 3.06 38.73 5.22
CA THR A 228 1.72 38.89 5.82
C THR A 228 0.78 37.74 5.48
N HIS A 229 0.91 37.11 4.31
CA HIS A 229 0.05 36.02 3.88
C HIS A 229 0.27 34.73 4.69
N GLY A 230 -0.83 34.12 5.12
CA GLY A 230 -0.83 32.88 5.92
C GLY A 230 -0.36 33.03 7.38
N GLY A 231 0.08 34.22 7.80
CA GLY A 231 0.56 34.46 9.16
C GLY A 231 1.68 33.49 9.55
N ARG A 232 1.43 32.66 10.57
CA ARG A 232 2.39 31.66 11.08
C ARG A 232 2.50 30.37 10.26
N TYR A 233 1.57 30.13 9.33
CA TYR A 233 1.54 28.90 8.53
C TYR A 233 2.49 29.00 7.35
N LEU A 234 3.04 27.85 6.93
CA LEU A 234 3.80 27.74 5.70
C LEU A 234 2.85 27.63 4.51
N CYS A 235 3.34 27.99 3.31
CA CYS A 235 2.52 28.00 2.10
C CYS A 235 1.85 26.64 1.85
N TRP A 236 2.56 25.53 2.14
CA TRP A 236 2.04 24.19 1.90
C TRP A 236 1.03 23.69 2.92
N ASP A 237 0.81 24.41 4.03
CA ASP A 237 -0.24 24.09 5.00
C ASP A 237 -1.63 24.34 4.42
N CYS A 238 -1.74 25.28 3.48
CA CYS A 238 -3.00 25.64 2.82
C CYS A 238 -3.00 25.31 1.32
N HIS A 239 -1.85 25.36 0.65
CA HIS A 239 -1.73 25.07 -0.78
C HIS A 239 -1.02 23.74 -1.01
N TYR A 240 -1.47 22.95 -1.98
CA TYR A 240 -0.75 21.75 -2.40
C TYR A 240 -0.17 21.98 -3.80
N PRO A 241 1.11 22.37 -3.95
CA PRO A 241 1.67 22.81 -5.25
C PRO A 241 1.65 21.75 -6.36
N HIS A 242 1.49 20.49 -5.98
CA HIS A 242 1.38 19.37 -6.92
C HIS A 242 -0.06 19.13 -7.40
N ASP A 243 -1.08 19.75 -6.80
CA ASP A 243 -2.47 19.59 -7.26
C ASP A 243 -2.82 20.58 -8.38
N PRO A 244 -3.69 20.18 -9.32
CA PRO A 244 -4.25 21.08 -10.32
C PRO A 244 -5.22 22.10 -9.72
N GLU A 245 -5.88 21.74 -8.62
CA GLU A 245 -6.86 22.61 -7.98
C GLU A 245 -6.16 23.55 -7.01
N VAL A 246 -6.12 24.84 -7.36
CA VAL A 246 -5.93 25.88 -6.34
C VAL A 246 -7.21 25.90 -5.52
N LYS A 247 -7.24 25.17 -4.40
CA LYS A 247 -8.30 25.36 -3.41
C LYS A 247 -8.14 26.79 -2.86
N THR A 248 -8.94 27.69 -3.41
CA THR A 248 -9.11 29.07 -2.96
C THR A 248 -9.70 29.12 -1.57
#